data_AF-A0A0U1L5J6-F1
#
_entry.id   AF-A0A0U1L5J6-F1
#
_cell.length_a   1.000
_cell.length_b   1.000
_cell.length_c   1.000
_cell.angle_alpha   90.00
_cell.angle_beta   90.00
_cell.angle_gamma   90.00
#
_symmetry.space_group_name_H-M   'P 1'
#
loop_
_entity.id
_entity.type
_entity.pdbx_description
1 polymer ?
#
loop_
_entity_poly.entity_id
_entity_poly.type
_entity_poly.pdbx_seq_one_letter_code
_entity_poly.pdbx_strand_id
1 'polypeptide(L)' 'MQTSGYTVDYVTGRITFDAIPAGVVTADFEYDVPCRFDTDEMPINIDNWSSYSWSGITVIEIKN' A
#
# COMPACT_ATOMS: atom_id res chain seq x y z
N MET A 1 1.88 6.41 18.69
CA MET A 1 2.69 7.04 19.75
C MET A 1 4.14 7.00 19.29
N GLN A 2 4.66 8.11 18.80
CA GLN A 2 6.11 8.28 18.69
C GLN A 2 6.47 9.65 19.25
N THR A 3 7.29 9.59 20.31
CA THR A 3 7.95 10.67 21.05
C THR A 3 9.43 10.24 21.03
N SER A 4 10.45 11.02 20.73
CA SER A 4 10.67 12.47 20.74
C SER A 4 11.68 12.88 19.66
N GLY A 5 11.68 14.17 19.28
CA GLY A 5 12.65 14.80 18.37
C GLY A 5 12.08 15.19 17.01
N TYR A 6 10.93 14.64 16.65
CA TYR A 6 10.15 15.04 15.49
C TYR A 6 8.66 14.69 15.64
N THR A 7 7.83 15.35 14.84
CA THR A 7 6.40 15.09 14.69
C THR A 7 6.07 14.80 13.23
N VAL A 8 5.05 13.97 13.00
CA VAL A 8 4.60 13.55 11.66
C VAL A 8 3.12 13.88 11.52
N ASP A 9 2.78 14.63 10.49
CA ASP A 9 1.42 14.74 9.97
C ASP A 9 1.21 13.66 8.90
N TYR A 10 0.49 12.58 9.26
CA TYR A 10 0.23 11.46 8.36
C TYR A 10 -0.78 11.78 7.24
N VAL A 11 -1.50 12.91 7.32
CA VAL A 11 -2.43 13.31 6.27
C VAL A 11 -1.68 14.02 5.13
N THR A 12 -0.70 14.85 5.47
CA THR A 12 0.07 15.64 4.49
C THR A 12 1.46 15.07 4.21
N GLY A 13 1.94 14.12 5.02
CA GLY A 13 3.31 13.61 4.97
C GLY A 13 4.36 14.55 5.55
N ARG A 14 3.95 15.64 6.24
CA ARG A 14 4.90 16.64 6.77
C ARG A 14 5.60 16.13 8.02
N ILE A 15 6.93 16.11 7.99
CA ILE A 15 7.77 15.81 9.16
C ILE A 15 8.39 17.11 9.68
N THR A 16 8.25 17.38 10.98
CA THR A 16 8.85 18.55 11.65
C THR A 16 9.79 18.08 12.74
N PHE A 17 11.06 18.50 12.67
CA PHE A 17 12.08 18.18 13.66
C PHE A 17 12.21 19.30 14.71
N ASP A 18 12.42 18.92 15.96
CA ASP A 18 12.62 19.88 17.07
C ASP A 18 14.01 20.55 17.00
N ALA A 19 14.99 19.91 16.36
CA ALA A 19 16.34 20.40 16.11
C ALA A 19 16.83 19.99 14.73
N ILE A 20 17.87 20.68 14.21
CA ILE A 20 18.44 20.38 12.89
C ILE A 20 19.02 18.94 12.89
N PRO A 21 18.60 18.06 11.97
CA PRO A 21 19.19 16.74 11.83
C PRO A 21 20.66 16.83 11.44
N ALA A 22 21.53 16.10 12.14
CA ALA A 22 22.97 16.08 11.87
C ALA A 22 23.38 15.14 10.72
N GLY A 23 22.42 14.43 10.11
CA GLY A 23 22.67 13.41 9.09
C GLY A 23 21.56 13.34 8.04
N VAL A 24 21.69 12.36 7.13
CA VAL A 24 20.70 12.12 6.08
C VAL A 24 19.40 11.63 6.71
N VAL A 25 18.32 12.35 6.47
CA VAL A 25 16.98 11.95 6.87
C VAL A 25 16.44 10.97 5.83
N THR A 26 16.08 9.76 6.27
CA THR A 26 15.40 8.74 5.46
C THR A 26 14.05 8.44 6.09
N ALA A 27 13.05 8.19 5.26
CA ALA A 27 11.73 7.76 5.70
C ALA A 27 11.19 6.71 4.73
N ASP A 28 10.53 5.70 5.27
CA ASP A 28 9.75 4.69 4.57
C ASP A 28 8.27 4.99 4.74
N PHE A 29 7.50 4.75 3.68
CA PHE A 29 6.06 4.98 3.66
C PHE A 29 5.39 3.83 2.92
N GLU A 30 4.23 3.44 3.42
CA GLU A 30 3.28 2.57 2.72
C GLU A 30 2.13 3.43 2.21
N TYR A 31 1.70 3.19 0.99
CA TYR A 31 0.51 3.81 0.44
C TYR A 31 -0.26 2.79 -0.39
N ASP A 32 -1.58 2.90 -0.34
CA ASP A 32 -2.45 2.08 -1.17
C ASP A 32 -2.49 2.64 -2.59
N VAL A 33 -2.31 1.74 -3.56
CA VAL A 33 -2.40 2.05 -4.98
C VAL A 33 -3.76 1.60 -5.49
N PRO A 34 -4.54 2.46 -6.18
CA PRO A 34 -5.76 2.01 -6.83
C PRO A 34 -5.41 1.01 -7.94
N CYS A 35 -6.01 -0.17 -7.88
CA CYS A 35 -5.76 -1.26 -8.81
C CYS A 35 -7.06 -1.82 -9.39
N ARG A 36 -6.97 -2.48 -10.54
CA ARG A 36 -8.06 -3.28 -11.14
C ARG A 36 -7.56 -4.65 -11.60
N PHE A 37 -8.48 -5.58 -11.79
CA PHE A 37 -8.19 -6.79 -12.56
C PHE A 37 -7.89 -6.41 -14.02
N ASP A 38 -6.89 -7.09 -14.58
CA ASP A 38 -6.51 -6.94 -15.99
C ASP A 38 -7.49 -7.63 -16.94
N THR A 39 -8.34 -8.50 -16.39
CA THR A 39 -9.33 -9.26 -17.14
C THR A 39 -10.76 -8.89 -16.73
N ASP A 40 -11.68 -8.99 -17.68
CA ASP A 40 -13.12 -8.80 -17.47
C ASP A 40 -13.83 -10.12 -17.14
N GLU A 41 -13.14 -11.26 -17.25
CA GLU A 41 -13.66 -12.58 -16.91
C GLU A 41 -13.16 -13.09 -15.56
N MET A 42 -14.01 -13.88 -14.90
CA MET A 42 -13.71 -14.53 -13.63
C MET A 42 -13.80 -16.05 -13.80
N PRO A 43 -12.75 -16.71 -14.33
CA PRO A 43 -12.72 -18.15 -14.52
C PRO A 43 -12.54 -18.87 -13.17
N ILE A 44 -13.65 -19.10 -12.47
CA ILE A 44 -13.70 -19.88 -11.23
C ILE A 44 -13.76 -21.38 -11.56
N ASN A 45 -12.95 -22.16 -10.85
CA ASN A 45 -13.02 -23.61 -10.81
C ASN A 45 -13.77 -24.08 -9.56
N ILE A 46 -14.47 -25.21 -9.68
CA ILE A 46 -15.07 -25.92 -8.54
C ILE A 46 -14.13 -27.07 -8.18
N ASP A 47 -13.40 -26.94 -7.07
CA ASP A 47 -12.40 -27.93 -6.68
C ASP A 47 -13.03 -29.07 -5.85
N ASN A 48 -14.05 -28.75 -5.05
CA ASN A 48 -14.82 -29.72 -4.25
C ASN A 48 -16.18 -29.12 -3.84
N TRP A 49 -17.00 -29.90 -3.14
CA TRP A 49 -18.22 -29.37 -2.52
C TRP A 49 -17.89 -28.14 -1.64
N SER A 50 -18.45 -26.99 -1.99
CA SER A 50 -18.22 -25.71 -1.31
C SER A 50 -16.77 -25.18 -1.35
N SER A 51 -15.95 -25.63 -2.31
CA SER A 51 -14.60 -25.12 -2.54
C SER A 51 -14.46 -24.61 -3.97
N TYR A 52 -13.96 -23.38 -4.11
CA TYR A 52 -13.80 -22.70 -5.39
C TYR A 52 -12.43 -22.03 -5.46
N SER A 53 -11.81 -22.07 -6.63
CA SER A 53 -10.53 -21.40 -6.86
C SER A 53 -10.58 -20.51 -8.09
N TRP A 54 -9.91 -19.37 -7.99
CA TRP A 54 -9.61 -18.51 -9.13
C TRP A 54 -8.09 -18.29 -9.14
N SER A 55 -7.42 -19.00 -10.04
CA SER A 55 -5.96 -18.96 -10.17
C SER A 55 -5.52 -17.93 -11.21
N GLY A 56 -4.32 -17.38 -11.02
CA GLY A 56 -3.69 -16.50 -12.01
C GLY A 56 -4.32 -15.11 -12.13
N ILE A 57 -4.99 -14.61 -11.08
CA ILE A 57 -5.57 -13.26 -11.07
C ILE A 57 -4.46 -12.23 -11.27
N THR A 58 -4.48 -11.56 -12.41
CA THR A 58 -3.55 -10.48 -12.72
C THR A 58 -4.18 -9.14 -12.31
N VAL A 59 -3.40 -8.33 -11.61
CA VAL A 59 -3.80 -7.02 -11.09
C VAL A 59 -2.87 -5.96 -11.67
N ILE A 60 -3.45 -4.86 -12.12
CA ILE A 60 -2.72 -3.71 -12.67
C ILE A 60 -3.02 -2.44 -11.85
N GLU A 61 -2.00 -1.63 -11.66
CA GLU A 61 -2.12 -0.28 -11.10
C GLU A 61 -2.84 0.65 -12.09
N ILE A 62 -3.76 1.47 -11.57
CA ILE A 62 -4.43 2.52 -12.33
C ILE A 62 -3.67 3.82 -12.14
N LYS A 63 -3.05 4.31 -13.22
CA LYS A 63 -2.38 5.62 -13.24
C LYS A 63 -3.35 6.69 -13.70
N ASN A 64 -3.48 7.76 -12.91
CA ASN A 64 -4.16 9.00 -13.31
C ASN A 64 -3.16 10.00 -13.91
#